data_AF-A0A1I1EFD5-F1
#
_entry.id   AF-A0A1I1EFD5-F1
#
_cell.length_a   1.000
_cell.length_b   1.000
_cell.length_c   1.000
_cell.angle_alpha   90.00
_cell.angle_beta   90.00
_cell.angle_gamma   90.00
#
_symmetry.space_group_name_H-M   'P 1'
#
loop_
_entity.id
_entity.type
_entity.pdbx_description
1 polymer ?
#
loop_
_entity_poly.entity_id
_entity_poly.type
_entity_poly.pdbx_seq_one_letter_code
_entity_poly.pdbx_strand_id
1 'polypeptide(L)'
;MVQRLIAILLIGSLCAENVSRLLVTTAFELNRDYITAYFCVNRDKPLLHCDGQCFLAKKLQEVEEKEKKSEKESQKTSYQPAVFTEKHVLFFPSLPAVTHQTRELPFALPTQAADIFHPPRI
;
A
#
# COMPACT_ATOMS: atom_id res chain seq x y z
N MET A 1 -30.14 -11.42 20.46
CA MET A 1 -30.20 -9.97 20.11
C MET A 1 -28.81 -9.34 20.05
N VAL A 2 -27.98 -9.46 21.10
CA VAL A 2 -26.64 -8.84 21.15
C VAL A 2 -25.71 -9.25 20.00
N GLN A 3 -25.65 -10.54 19.64
CA GLN A 3 -24.83 -11.02 18.51
C GLN A 3 -25.21 -10.39 17.16
N ARG A 4 -26.50 -10.08 16.95
CA ARG A 4 -26.96 -9.41 15.73
C ARG A 4 -26.53 -7.94 15.71
N LEU A 5 -26.56 -7.27 16.86
CA LEU A 5 -26.07 -5.90 16.99
C LEU A 5 -24.55 -5.83 16.73
N ILE A 6 -23.78 -6.76 17.27
CA ILE A 6 -22.34 -6.85 17.02
C ILE A 6 -22.07 -7.05 15.52
N ALA A 7 -22.81 -7.96 14.87
CA ALA A 7 -22.66 -8.19 13.43
C ALA A 7 -22.99 -6.94 12.60
N ILE A 8 -24.07 -6.22 12.94
CA ILE A 8 -24.44 -4.96 12.25
C ILE A 8 -23.36 -3.89 12.45
N LEU A 9 -22.82 -3.75 13.66
CA LEU A 9 -21.75 -2.78 13.95
C LEU A 9 -20.48 -3.10 13.17
N LEU A 10 -20.09 -4.37 13.08
CA LEU A 10 -18.93 -4.80 12.30
C LEU A 10 -19.13 -4.50 10.82
N ILE A 11 -20.28 -4.87 10.24
CA ILE A 11 -20.60 -4.58 8.83
C ILE A 11 -20.59 -3.07 8.58
N GLY A 12 -21.20 -2.29 9.46
CA GLY A 12 -21.21 -0.83 9.37
C GLY A 12 -19.80 -0.22 9.39
N SER A 13 -18.91 -0.74 10.23
CA SER A 13 -17.51 -0.31 10.30
C SER A 13 -16.76 -0.57 9.00
N LEU A 14 -16.94 -1.74 8.38
CA LEU A 14 -16.30 -2.06 7.10
C LEU A 14 -16.84 -1.17 5.97
N CYS A 15 -18.14 -0.86 5.98
CA CYS A 15 -18.72 0.06 4.99
C CYS A 15 -18.23 1.50 5.17
N ALA A 16 -17.97 1.93 6.41
CA ALA A 16 -17.54 3.28 6.73
C ALA A 16 -16.21 3.67 6.06
N GLU A 17 -15.32 2.71 5.81
CA GLU A 17 -14.03 2.94 5.13
C GLU A 17 -14.19 3.55 3.73
N ASN A 18 -15.31 3.27 3.05
CA ASN A 18 -15.57 3.74 1.68
C ASN A 18 -16.30 5.09 1.64
N VAL A 19 -16.76 5.61 2.78
CA VAL A 19 -17.59 6.82 2.85
C VAL A 19 -16.78 8.08 2.52
N SER A 20 -15.49 8.11 2.85
CA SER A 20 -14.63 9.29 2.62
C SER A 20 -14.59 9.74 1.15
N ARG A 21 -14.38 8.80 0.23
CA ARG A 21 -14.37 9.07 -1.22
C ARG A 21 -15.72 9.57 -1.72
N LEU A 22 -16.81 8.98 -1.22
CA LEU A 22 -18.17 9.39 -1.58
C LEU A 22 -18.46 10.82 -1.11
N LEU A 23 -18.10 11.16 0.12
CA LEU A 23 -18.29 12.49 0.69
C LEU A 23 -17.51 13.55 -0.09
N VAL A 24 -16.25 13.27 -0.47
CA VAL A 24 -15.44 14.23 -1.24
C VAL A 24 -16.06 14.50 -2.61
N THR A 25 -16.45 13.46 -3.35
CA THR A 25 -17.04 13.62 -4.68
C THR A 25 -18.40 14.33 -4.61
N THR A 26 -19.26 13.93 -3.67
CA THR A 26 -20.58 14.58 -3.51
C THR A 26 -20.47 16.04 -3.09
N ALA A 27 -19.56 16.36 -2.16
CA ALA A 27 -19.31 17.75 -1.75
C ALA A 27 -18.74 18.60 -2.90
N PHE A 28 -17.94 18.01 -3.80
CA PHE A 28 -17.45 18.69 -4.99
C PHE A 28 -18.61 18.98 -5.97
N GLU A 29 -19.43 17.98 -6.30
CA GLU A 29 -20.54 18.14 -7.24
C GLU A 29 -21.57 19.16 -6.74
N LEU A 30 -21.93 19.11 -5.45
CA LEU A 30 -22.88 20.07 -4.85
C LEU A 30 -22.39 21.52 -4.89
N ASN A 31 -21.07 21.74 -4.91
CA ASN A 31 -20.46 23.07 -4.93
C ASN A 31 -19.78 23.39 -6.26
N ARG A 32 -20.00 22.59 -7.31
CA ARG A 32 -19.24 22.66 -8.56
C ARG A 32 -19.32 24.03 -9.22
N ASP A 33 -20.49 24.67 -9.21
CA ASP A 33 -20.69 26.01 -9.78
C ASP A 33 -19.86 27.07 -9.02
N TYR A 34 -19.90 27.02 -7.70
CA TYR A 34 -19.12 27.91 -6.84
C TYR A 34 -17.60 27.68 -7.04
N ILE A 35 -17.17 26.42 -7.10
CA ILE A 35 -15.77 26.07 -7.36
C ILE A 35 -15.31 26.59 -8.73
N THR A 36 -16.15 26.44 -9.75
CA THR A 36 -15.86 26.87 -11.11
C THR A 36 -15.74 28.39 -11.22
N ALA A 37 -16.63 29.13 -10.54
CA ALA A 37 -16.63 30.59 -10.58
C ALA A 37 -15.44 31.22 -9.84
N TYR A 38 -15.10 30.70 -8.66
CA TYR A 38 -14.18 31.39 -7.74
C TYR A 38 -12.78 30.75 -7.64
N PHE A 39 -12.65 29.44 -7.88
CA PHE A 39 -11.41 28.70 -7.63
C PHE A 39 -10.78 28.06 -8.87
N CYS A 40 -11.52 27.97 -9.99
CA CYS A 40 -10.99 27.43 -11.24
C CYS A 40 -9.89 28.33 -11.82
N VAL A 41 -8.68 27.78 -11.98
CA VAL A 41 -7.54 28.50 -12.57
C VAL A 41 -7.66 28.70 -14.09
N ASN A 42 -8.47 27.87 -14.77
CA ASN A 42 -8.66 27.90 -16.22
C ASN A 42 -10.02 28.50 -16.62
N ARG A 43 -10.65 29.31 -15.76
CA ARG A 43 -11.98 29.90 -16.02
C ARG A 43 -12.03 30.73 -17.30
N ASP A 44 -10.93 31.36 -17.69
CA ASP A 44 -10.83 32.20 -18.89
C ASP A 44 -10.63 31.38 -20.18
N LYS A 45 -10.56 30.04 -20.08
CA LYS A 45 -10.32 29.11 -21.19
C LYS A 45 -11.46 28.09 -21.30
N PRO A 46 -12.65 28.50 -21.73
CA PRO A 46 -13.83 27.62 -21.80
C PRO A 46 -13.64 26.41 -22.72
N LEU A 47 -12.78 26.51 -23.74
CA LEU A 47 -12.43 25.42 -24.65
C LEU A 47 -11.78 24.21 -23.96
N LEU A 48 -11.24 24.39 -22.74
CA LEU A 48 -10.61 23.31 -21.97
C LEU A 48 -11.59 22.49 -21.12
N HIS A 49 -12.85 22.92 -21.01
CA HIS A 49 -13.88 22.21 -20.23
C HIS A 49 -13.41 21.78 -18.82
N CYS A 50 -12.68 22.66 -18.09
CA CYS A 50 -12.17 22.31 -16.75
C CYS A 50 -13.31 22.09 -15.75
N ASP A 51 -14.34 22.95 -15.72
CA ASP A 51 -15.49 22.85 -14.81
C ASP A 51 -15.13 22.56 -13.34
N GLY A 52 -14.06 23.19 -12.84
CA GLY A 52 -13.56 23.00 -11.46
C GLY A 52 -12.66 21.78 -11.24
N GLN A 53 -12.49 20.88 -12.22
CA GLN A 53 -11.66 19.67 -12.11
C GLN A 53 -10.18 19.98 -11.82
N CYS A 54 -9.65 21.06 -12.40
CA CYS A 54 -8.29 21.51 -12.19
C CYS A 54 -8.03 21.96 -10.73
N PHE A 55 -9.04 22.52 -10.06
CA PHE A 55 -8.96 22.81 -8.62
C PHE A 55 -8.97 21.52 -7.79
N LEU A 56 -9.87 20.57 -8.11
CA LEU A 56 -9.96 19.29 -7.42
C LEU A 56 -8.65 18.50 -7.53
N ALA A 57 -8.08 18.41 -8.73
CA ALA A 57 -6.80 17.74 -8.99
C ALA A 57 -5.67 18.34 -8.15
N LYS A 58 -5.60 19.68 -8.07
CA LYS A 58 -4.60 20.37 -7.24
C LYS A 58 -4.77 20.04 -5.76
N LYS A 59 -6.00 20.02 -5.24
CA LYS A 59 -6.27 19.69 -3.84
C LYS A 59 -5.92 18.25 -3.49
N LEU A 60 -6.19 17.31 -4.40
CA LEU A 60 -5.80 15.90 -4.23
C LEU A 60 -4.26 15.75 -4.20
N GLN A 61 -3.54 16.42 -5.10
CA GLN A 61 -2.08 16.43 -5.10
C GLN A 61 -1.50 17.02 -3.80
N GLU A 62 -2.05 18.14 -3.31
CA GLU A 62 -1.63 18.75 -2.04
C GLU A 62 -1.79 17.79 -0.84
N VAL A 63 -2.82 16.95 -0.83
CA VAL A 63 -3.02 15.93 0.22
C VAL A 63 -2.01 14.80 0.07
N GLU A 64 -1.83 14.28 -1.15
CA GLU A 64 -0.89 13.19 -1.43
C GLU A 64 0.56 13.57 -1.10
N GLU A 65 0.97 14.81 -1.39
CA GLU A 65 2.30 15.31 -1.04
C GLU A 65 2.50 15.42 0.49
N LYS A 66 1.47 15.84 1.22
CA LYS A 66 1.50 15.90 2.69
C LYS A 66 1.62 14.51 3.31
N GLU A 67 0.87 13.54 2.79
CA GLU A 67 0.96 12.14 3.23
C GLU A 67 2.36 11.58 2.98
N LYS A 68 2.92 11.76 1.77
CA LYS A 68 4.30 11.35 1.45
C LYS A 68 5.34 12.00 2.35
N LYS A 69 5.15 13.26 2.74
CA LYS A 69 6.06 13.97 3.64
C LYS A 69 5.97 13.42 5.07
N SER A 70 4.75 13.18 5.56
CA SER A 70 4.51 12.59 6.89
C SER A 70 5.07 11.18 7.00
N GLU A 71 4.96 10.37 5.93
CA GLU A 71 5.53 9.03 5.88
C GLU A 71 7.06 9.07 5.95
N LYS A 72 7.70 9.98 5.20
CA LYS A 72 9.16 10.19 5.24
C LYS A 72 9.66 10.68 6.60
N GLU A 73 8.89 11.52 7.30
CA GLU A 73 9.22 11.96 8.66
C GLU A 73 9.08 10.82 9.67
N SER A 74 8.01 10.02 9.57
CA SER A 74 7.79 8.86 10.43
C SER A 74 8.88 7.78 10.26
N GLN A 75 9.36 7.59 9.03
CA GLN A 75 10.43 6.63 8.73
C GLN A 75 11.79 7.06 9.29
N LYS A 76 12.04 8.37 9.45
CA LYS A 76 13.25 8.88 10.13
C LYS A 76 13.23 8.65 11.65
N THR A 77 12.05 8.50 12.25
CA THR A 77 11.88 8.25 13.69
C THR A 77 11.84 6.75 14.03
N SER A 78 11.70 5.87 13.04
CA SER A 78 11.69 4.42 13.20
C SER A 78 13.11 3.86 13.41
N TYR A 79 13.65 4.01 14.62
CA TYR A 79 14.73 3.14 15.10
C TYR A 79 14.13 1.75 15.34
N GLN A 80 14.33 0.82 14.41
CA GLN A 80 13.95 -0.59 14.60
C GLN A 80 15.11 -1.28 15.32
N PRO A 81 15.00 -1.67 16.61
CA PRO A 81 15.97 -2.60 17.16
C PRO A 81 15.85 -3.91 16.37
N ALA A 82 16.97 -4.44 15.88
CA ALA A 82 17.00 -5.77 15.29
C ALA A 82 16.59 -6.77 16.38
N VAL A 83 15.33 -7.22 16.34
CA VAL A 83 14.85 -8.28 17.22
C VAL A 83 15.46 -9.58 16.71
N PHE A 84 16.46 -10.08 17.43
CA PHE A 84 16.89 -11.47 17.27
C PHE A 84 15.73 -12.37 17.72
N THR A 85 14.97 -12.88 16.76
CA THR A 85 14.04 -13.96 17.00
C THR A 85 14.85 -15.24 17.21
N GLU A 86 14.92 -15.70 18.45
CA GLU A 86 15.34 -17.06 18.74
C GLU A 86 14.36 -18.02 18.06
N LYS A 87 14.86 -18.87 17.15
CA LYS A 87 14.04 -19.84 16.44
C LYS A 87 13.58 -20.90 17.42
N HIS A 88 12.42 -20.71 18.05
CA HIS A 88 11.75 -21.78 18.77
C HIS A 88 11.31 -22.85 17.76
N VAL A 89 12.09 -23.92 17.67
CA VAL A 89 11.73 -25.12 16.92
C VAL A 89 10.65 -25.84 17.72
N LEU A 90 9.40 -25.71 17.30
CA LEU A 90 8.32 -26.52 17.84
C LEU A 90 8.49 -27.95 17.32
N PHE A 91 8.82 -28.87 18.24
CA PHE A 91 8.95 -30.28 17.94
C PHE A 91 7.57 -30.91 17.83
N PHE A 92 7.14 -31.21 16.61
CA PHE A 92 5.95 -32.01 16.34
C PHE A 92 6.35 -33.49 16.23
N PRO A 93 5.69 -34.42 16.94
CA PRO A 93 5.90 -35.84 16.70
C PRO A 93 5.33 -36.18 15.31
N SER A 94 6.20 -36.45 14.33
CA SER A 94 5.76 -36.91 13.02
C SER A 94 5.38 -38.39 13.07
N LEU A 95 4.23 -38.73 12.49
CA LEU A 95 3.91 -40.10 12.09
C LEU A 95 5.00 -40.60 11.12
N PRO A 96 5.35 -41.91 11.11
CA PRO A 96 6.40 -42.40 10.22
C PRO A 96 5.97 -42.21 8.76
N ALA A 97 6.51 -41.18 8.14
CA ALA A 97 6.43 -40.98 6.70
C ALA A 97 7.29 -42.06 6.05
N VAL A 98 6.69 -42.88 5.19
CA VAL A 98 7.40 -43.83 4.34
C VAL A 98 8.43 -43.03 3.54
N THR A 99 9.71 -43.21 3.90
CA THR A 99 10.82 -42.54 3.23
C THR A 99 11.04 -43.20 1.88
N HIS A 100 10.56 -42.57 0.80
CA HIS A 100 11.08 -42.86 -0.52
C HIS A 100 12.51 -42.33 -0.59
N GLN A 101 13.47 -43.24 -0.70
CA GLN A 101 14.88 -42.93 -0.81
C GLN A 101 15.18 -42.41 -2.23
N THR A 102 15.18 -41.09 -2.41
CA THR A 102 15.81 -40.50 -3.60
C THR A 102 17.31 -40.65 -3.45
N ARG A 103 17.93 -41.30 -4.44
CA ARG A 103 19.37 -41.49 -4.49
C ARG A 103 19.96 -40.17 -4.99
N GLU A 104 20.33 -39.29 -4.05
CA GLU A 104 21.02 -38.05 -4.36
C GLU A 104 22.39 -38.40 -4.98
N LEU A 105 22.57 -38.07 -6.27
CA LEU A 105 23.88 -38.12 -6.92
C LEU A 105 24.81 -37.12 -6.21
N PRO A 106 26.05 -37.49 -5.85
CA PRO A 106 26.95 -36.60 -5.14
C PRO A 106 27.40 -35.49 -6.11
N PHE A 107 26.72 -34.35 -6.04
CA PHE A 107 27.20 -33.10 -6.63
C PHE A 107 27.97 -32.33 -5.56
N ALA A 108 29.28 -32.20 -5.77
CA ALA A 108 30.11 -31.34 -4.93
C ALA A 108 29.95 -29.88 -5.37
N LEU A 109 29.36 -29.05 -4.50
CA LEU A 109 29.38 -27.61 -4.68
C LEU A 109 30.83 -27.11 -4.57
N PRO A 110 31.32 -26.28 -5.50
CA PRO A 110 32.64 -25.67 -5.37
C PRO A 110 32.66 -24.74 -4.14
N THR A 111 33.66 -24.92 -3.28
CA THR A 111 33.86 -24.18 -2.02
C THR A 111 34.29 -22.72 -2.24
N GLN A 112 34.42 -22.28 -3.49
CA GLN A 112 34.75 -20.90 -3.85
C GLN A 112 33.69 -20.38 -4.81
N ALA A 113 33.18 -19.18 -4.53
CA ALA A 113 32.32 -18.47 -5.45
C ALA A 113 33.08 -18.29 -6.77
N ALA A 114 32.56 -18.86 -7.85
CA ALA A 114 33.06 -18.56 -9.19
C ALA A 114 33.01 -17.04 -9.36
N ASP A 115 34.14 -16.46 -9.76
CA ASP A 115 34.26 -15.02 -9.98
C ASP A 115 33.13 -14.56 -10.92
N ILE A 116 32.43 -13.49 -10.54
CA ILE A 116 31.26 -13.02 -11.27
C ILE A 116 31.71 -12.67 -12.68
N PHE A 117 31.20 -13.39 -13.68
CA PHE A 117 31.58 -13.16 -15.07
C PHE A 117 31.20 -11.73 -15.47
N HIS A 118 32.19 -10.89 -15.74
CA HIS A 118 31.98 -9.57 -16.33
C HIS A 118 32.21 -9.66 -17.84
N PRO A 119 31.27 -9.18 -18.67
CA PRO A 119 31.44 -9.20 -20.11
C PRO A 119 32.59 -8.26 -20.54
N PRO A 120 33.26 -8.55 -21.68
CA PRO A 120 34.32 -7.69 -22.19
C PRO A 120 33.77 -6.29 -22.46
N ARG A 121 34.50 -5.29 -21.97
CA ARG A 121 34.22 -3.89 -22.28
C ARG A 121 34.77 -3.61 -23.67
N ILE A 122 33.86 -3.46 -24.62
CA ILE A 122 34.09 -2.77 -25.90
C ILE A 122 33.84 -1.28 -25.68
#